data_AF-A0A956YXF2-F1
#
_entry.id   AF-A0A956YXF2-F1
#
_cell.length_a   1.000
_cell.length_b   1.000
_cell.length_c   1.000
_cell.angle_alpha   90.00
_cell.angle_beta   90.00
_cell.angle_gamma   90.00
#
_symmetry.space_group_name_H-M   'P 1'
#
loop_
_entity.id
_entity.type
_entity.pdbx_description
1 polymer ?
#
loop_
_entity_poly.entity_id
_entity_poly.type
_entity_poly.pdbx_seq_one_letter_code
_entity_poly.pdbx_strand_id
1 'polypeptide(L)'
;VYITQNAGVGYLQVLAPILHLPLQGLLPLYRRLLEMNLQLTNAAFGVYLDVIYVFNERPLDGLDAVEANQIINTVAQYADDLDDKLLEEFGGRLYTRI
;
A
#
# COMPACT_ATOMS: atom_id res chain seq x y z
N VAL A 1 5.12 -4.28 -8.98
CA VAL A 1 6.46 -4.58 -8.40
C VAL A 1 7.49 -3.85 -9.24
N TYR A 2 8.37 -3.08 -8.60
CA TYR A 2 9.37 -2.25 -9.25
C TYR A 2 10.73 -2.48 -8.58
N ILE A 3 11.80 -2.29 -9.34
CA ILE A 3 13.15 -2.15 -8.79
C ILE A 3 13.57 -0.71 -9.01
N THR A 4 13.90 -0.01 -7.93
CA THR A 4 14.37 1.38 -7.97
C THR A 4 15.82 1.44 -7.49
N GLN A 5 16.55 2.47 -7.90
CA GLN A 5 17.88 2.76 -7.37
C GLN A 5 17.86 4.12 -6.68
N ASN A 6 18.38 4.18 -5.47
CA ASN A 6 18.56 5.40 -4.71
C ASN A 6 19.97 5.41 -4.10
N ALA A 7 20.74 6.47 -4.37
CA ALA A 7 22.10 6.64 -3.88
C ALA A 7 23.03 5.42 -4.10
N GLY A 8 22.86 4.68 -5.20
CA GLY A 8 23.65 3.49 -5.52
C GLY A 8 23.17 2.19 -4.86
N VAL A 9 22.09 2.24 -4.06
CA VAL A 9 21.43 1.07 -3.46
C VAL A 9 20.18 0.72 -4.26
N GLY A 10 20.04 -0.54 -4.62
CA GLY A 10 18.82 -1.05 -5.26
C GLY A 10 17.76 -1.39 -4.22
N TYR A 11 16.50 -1.09 -4.52
CA TYR A 11 15.35 -1.36 -3.67
C TYR A 11 14.31 -2.17 -4.43
N LEU A 12 13.73 -3.18 -3.76
CA LEU A 12 12.49 -3.80 -4.19
C LEU A 12 11.34 -2.94 -3.66
N GLN A 13 10.46 -2.50 -4.56
CA GLN A 13 9.24 -1.81 -4.20
C GLN A 13 8.02 -2.61 -4.68
N VAL A 14 7.16 -2.98 -3.74
CA VAL A 14 5.90 -3.65 -4.03
C VAL A 14 4.78 -2.71 -3.63
N LEU A 15 3.85 -2.42 -4.54
CA LEU A 15 2.74 -1.52 -4.29
C LEU A 15 1.48 -2.03 -4.99
N ALA A 16 0.35 -1.81 -4.33
CA ALA A 16 -0.98 -2.15 -4.80
C ALA A 16 -1.92 -0.96 -4.59
N PRO A 17 -2.50 -0.39 -5.67
CA PRO A 17 -3.55 0.63 -5.53
C PRO A 17 -4.84 -0.01 -5.01
N ILE A 18 -5.54 0.66 -4.09
CA ILE A 18 -6.75 0.12 -3.47
C ILE A 18 -7.98 1.01 -3.69
N LEU A 19 -7.89 2.30 -3.40
CA LEU A 19 -9.07 3.18 -3.31
C LEU A 19 -8.74 4.59 -3.81
N HIS A 20 -9.61 5.13 -4.66
CA HIS A 20 -9.60 6.56 -4.96
C HIS A 20 -10.09 7.36 -3.77
N LEU A 21 -9.41 8.46 -3.45
CA LEU A 21 -9.82 9.34 -2.37
C LEU A 21 -11.27 9.82 -2.57
N PRO A 22 -12.11 9.78 -1.52
CA PRO A 22 -13.45 10.34 -1.58
C PRO A 22 -13.39 11.88 -1.65
N LEU A 23 -14.43 12.49 -2.21
CA LEU A 23 -14.53 13.95 -2.33
C LEU A 23 -14.74 14.65 -0.97
N GLN A 24 -15.16 13.91 0.06
CA GLN A 24 -15.45 14.41 1.40
C GLN A 24 -14.87 13.44 2.44
N GLY A 25 -14.70 13.89 3.68
CA GLY A 25 -14.20 13.01 4.76
C GLY A 25 -12.70 12.68 4.69
N LEU A 26 -11.90 13.48 3.98
CA LEU A 26 -10.45 13.24 3.84
C LEU A 26 -9.71 13.28 5.18
N LEU A 27 -10.04 14.22 6.07
CA LEU A 27 -9.36 14.34 7.37
C LEU A 27 -9.50 13.09 8.25
N PRO A 28 -10.72 12.56 8.51
CA PRO A 28 -10.84 11.32 9.27
C PRO A 28 -10.22 10.11 8.53
N LEU A 29 -10.32 10.06 7.20
CA LEU A 29 -9.66 9.02 6.39
C LEU A 29 -8.14 9.03 6.59
N TYR A 30 -7.47 10.17 6.45
CA TYR A 30 -6.02 10.25 6.63
C TYR A 30 -5.58 9.89 8.03
N ARG A 31 -6.32 10.33 9.06
CA ARG A 31 -6.05 9.91 10.43
C ARG A 31 -6.14 8.39 10.57
N ARG A 32 -7.19 7.77 9.99
CA ARG A 32 -7.38 6.32 10.02
C ARG A 32 -6.24 5.58 9.34
N LEU A 33 -5.80 6.03 8.16
CA LEU A 33 -4.64 5.45 7.47
C LEU A 33 -3.36 5.54 8.30
N LEU A 34 -3.13 6.67 8.98
CA LEU A 34 -1.97 6.84 9.87
C LEU A 34 -2.04 5.92 11.10
N GLU A 35 -3.22 5.75 11.69
CA GLU A 35 -3.43 4.82 12.81
C GLU A 35 -3.22 3.36 12.38
N MET A 36 -3.70 2.99 11.19
CA MET A 36 -3.49 1.65 10.63
C MET A 36 -2.03 1.41 10.26
N ASN A 37 -1.30 2.42 9.78
CA ASN A 37 0.15 2.31 9.52
C ASN A 37 0.94 1.89 10.76
N LEU A 38 0.49 2.24 11.96
CA LEU A 38 1.14 1.78 13.19
C LEU A 38 0.90 0.28 13.48
N GLN A 39 -0.14 -0.29 12.88
CA GLN A 39 -0.56 -1.68 13.09
C GLN A 39 -0.09 -2.63 11.98
N LEU A 40 0.16 -2.12 10.78
CA LEU A 40 0.65 -2.91 9.65
C LEU A 40 2.07 -3.42 9.92
N THR A 41 2.34 -4.65 9.47
CA THR A 41 3.68 -5.24 9.53
C THR A 41 4.22 -5.38 8.12
N ASN A 42 5.40 -4.81 7.87
CA ASN A 42 6.05 -4.89 6.56
C ASN A 42 5.19 -4.34 5.40
N ALA A 43 4.31 -3.39 5.69
CA ALA A 43 3.52 -2.65 4.71
C ALA A 43 3.14 -1.29 5.29
N ALA A 44 2.86 -0.34 4.43
CA ALA A 44 2.37 0.98 4.79
C ALA A 44 1.39 1.48 3.73
N PHE A 45 0.51 2.38 4.15
CA PHE A 45 -0.32 3.19 3.28
C PHE A 45 0.47 4.38 2.76
N GLY A 46 0.29 4.65 1.46
CA GLY A 46 0.74 5.86 0.78
C GLY A 46 -0.38 6.46 -0.05
N VAL A 47 -0.29 7.76 -0.34
CA VAL A 47 -1.21 8.44 -1.24
C VAL A 47 -0.43 9.05 -2.39
N TYR A 48 -0.86 8.78 -3.62
CA TYR A 48 -0.27 9.34 -4.83
C TYR A 48 -1.34 9.54 -5.89
N LEU A 49 -1.41 10.74 -6.48
CA LEU A 49 -2.41 11.12 -7.50
C LEU A 49 -3.85 10.74 -7.11
N ASP A 50 -4.25 11.10 -5.89
CA ASP A 50 -5.57 10.82 -5.32
C ASP A 50 -5.95 9.33 -5.23
N VAL A 51 -4.96 8.45 -5.24
CA VAL A 51 -5.11 7.01 -5.02
C VAL A 51 -4.36 6.60 -3.77
N ILE A 52 -5.03 5.84 -2.92
CA ILE A 52 -4.43 5.17 -1.77
C ILE A 52 -3.78 3.88 -2.27
N TYR A 53 -2.54 3.67 -1.83
CA TYR A 53 -1.74 2.48 -2.10
C TYR A 53 -1.41 1.79 -0.79
N VAL A 54 -1.36 0.47 -0.81
CA VAL A 54 -0.57 -0.32 0.15
C VAL A 54 0.79 -0.58 -0.51
N PHE A 55 1.87 -0.31 0.19
CA PHE A 55 3.22 -0.52 -0.34
C PHE A 55 4.20 -1.03 0.71
N ASN A 56 5.26 -1.66 0.21
CA ASN A 56 6.46 -2.02 0.95
C ASN A 56 7.68 -1.61 0.10
N GLU A 57 8.73 -1.13 0.76
CA GLU A 57 10.05 -1.00 0.15
C GLU A 57 11.12 -1.58 1.05
N ARG A 58 12.12 -2.20 0.44
CA ARG A 58 13.29 -2.74 1.14
C ARG A 58 14.51 -2.76 0.21
N PRO A 59 15.74 -2.55 0.73
CA PRO A 59 16.96 -2.79 -0.03
C PRO A 59 17.05 -4.21 -0.59
N LEU A 60 17.61 -4.36 -1.79
CA LEU A 60 17.87 -5.66 -2.42
C LEU A 60 18.98 -6.45 -1.71
N ASP A 61 19.79 -5.80 -0.88
CA ASP A 61 20.87 -6.46 -0.16
C ASP A 61 20.32 -7.53 0.79
N GLY A 62 20.86 -8.74 0.68
CA GLY A 62 20.40 -9.92 1.42
C GLY A 62 18.96 -10.37 1.11
N LEU A 63 18.30 -9.85 0.07
CA LEU A 63 16.95 -10.29 -0.31
C LEU A 63 17.00 -11.59 -1.10
N ASP A 64 16.27 -12.61 -0.62
CA ASP A 64 16.08 -13.85 -1.35
C ASP A 64 14.70 -13.95 -2.05
N ALA A 65 14.54 -14.99 -2.88
CA ALA A 65 13.31 -15.20 -3.64
C ALA A 65 12.10 -15.56 -2.76
N VAL A 66 12.32 -16.18 -1.60
CA VAL A 66 11.25 -16.53 -0.65
C VAL A 66 10.74 -15.26 0.02
N GLU A 67 11.65 -14.41 0.50
CA GLU A 67 11.34 -13.12 1.09
C GLU A 67 10.63 -12.19 0.09
N ALA A 68 11.12 -12.12 -1.15
CA ALA A 68 10.48 -11.32 -2.19
C ALA A 68 9.02 -11.78 -2.45
N ASN A 69 8.78 -13.10 -2.53
CA ASN A 69 7.43 -13.64 -2.66
C ASN A 69 6.57 -13.38 -1.43
N GLN A 70 7.13 -13.44 -0.22
CA GLN A 70 6.42 -13.09 1.00
C GLN A 70 5.97 -11.62 0.99
N ILE A 71 6.84 -10.69 0.61
CA ILE A 71 6.48 -9.27 0.48
C ILE A 71 5.33 -9.09 -0.52
N ILE A 72 5.41 -9.74 -1.68
CA ILE A 72 4.36 -9.68 -2.70
C ILE A 72 3.02 -10.19 -2.15
N ASN A 73 3.03 -11.36 -1.50
CA ASN A 73 1.82 -11.97 -0.95
C ASN A 73 1.25 -11.12 0.19
N THR A 74 2.09 -10.58 1.08
CA THR A 74 1.66 -9.72 2.19
C THR A 74 1.01 -8.43 1.68
N VAL A 75 1.61 -7.75 0.69
CA VAL A 75 1.01 -6.54 0.12
C VAL A 75 -0.30 -6.86 -0.61
N ALA A 76 -0.37 -7.98 -1.35
CA ALA A 76 -1.58 -8.39 -2.04
C ALA A 76 -2.72 -8.72 -1.05
N GLN A 77 -2.41 -9.45 0.02
CA GLN A 77 -3.37 -9.78 1.07
C GLN A 77 -3.88 -8.53 1.79
N TYR A 78 -2.99 -7.60 2.15
CA TYR A 78 -3.42 -6.33 2.74
C TYR A 78 -4.24 -5.48 1.78
N ALA A 79 -3.95 -5.50 0.48
CA ALA A 79 -4.74 -4.77 -0.49
C ALA A 79 -6.18 -5.29 -0.54
N ASP A 80 -6.35 -6.62 -0.64
CA ASP A 80 -7.65 -7.31 -0.67
C ASP A 80 -8.43 -7.19 0.65
N ASP A 81 -7.73 -7.20 1.79
CA ASP A 81 -8.39 -7.10 3.09
C ASP A 81 -8.82 -5.67 3.45
N LEU A 82 -8.20 -4.64 2.85
CA LEU A 82 -8.33 -3.25 3.28
C LEU A 82 -9.09 -2.39 2.28
N ASP A 83 -9.17 -2.77 1.01
CA ASP A 83 -9.91 -2.01 0.00
C ASP A 83 -11.42 -2.00 0.29
N ASP A 84 -12.01 -3.16 0.59
CA ASP A 84 -13.41 -3.30 0.97
C ASP A 84 -13.72 -2.58 2.30
N LYS A 85 -12.84 -2.72 3.30
CA LYS A 85 -13.02 -2.06 4.62
C LYS A 85 -13.00 -0.54 4.50
N LEU A 86 -12.05 0.02 3.75
CA LEU A 86 -11.96 1.46 3.57
C LEU A 86 -13.10 2.00 2.69
N LEU A 87 -13.55 1.22 1.70
CA LEU A 87 -14.72 1.54 0.89
C LEU A 87 -15.99 1.58 1.73
N GLU A 88 -16.21 0.62 2.62
CA GLU A 88 -17.37 0.58 3.51
C GLU A 88 -17.35 1.73 4.53
N GLU A 89 -16.18 2.07 5.09
CA GLU A 89 -16.06 3.09 6.12
C GLU A 89 -16.13 4.53 5.57
N PHE A 90 -15.50 4.79 4.40
CA PHE A 90 -15.34 6.15 3.86
C PHE A 90 -15.99 6.38 2.50
N GLY A 91 -16.52 5.33 1.86
CA GLY A 91 -16.99 5.38 0.49
C GLY A 91 -15.85 5.54 -0.51
N GLY A 92 -16.18 6.07 -1.70
CA GLY A 92 -15.22 6.28 -2.78
C GLY A 92 -15.39 5.27 -3.91
N ARG A 93 -14.29 5.00 -4.62
CA ARG A 93 -14.27 4.08 -5.78
C ARG A 93 -13.05 3.18 -5.69
N LEU A 94 -13.27 1.87 -5.72
CA LEU A 94 -12.19 0.90 -5.83
C LEU A 94 -11.38 1.15 -7.09
N TYR A 95 -10.07 0.98 -7.01
CA TYR A 95 -9.19 1.16 -8.15
C TYR A 95 -9.46 0.11 -9.26
N THR A 96 -9.82 -1.11 -8.89
CA THR A 96 -10.01 -2.25 -9.79
C THR A 96 -11.37 -2.27 -10.53
N ARG A 97 -12.32 -1.41 -10.16
CA ARG A 97 -13.64 -1.33 -10.81
C ARG A 97 -13.73 -0.08 -11.68
N ILE A 98 -13.47 -0.26 -12.97
CA ILE A 98 -13.82 0.68 -14.06
C ILE A 98 -15.20 0.32 -14.58
#